data_AF-A0A182Y4F4-F1
#
_entry.id   AF-A0A182Y4F4-F1
#
_cell.length_a   1.000
_cell.length_b   1.000
_cell.length_c   1.000
_cell.angle_alpha   90.00
_cell.angle_beta   90.00
_cell.angle_gamma   90.00
#
_symmetry.space_group_name_H-M   'P 1'
#
loop_
_entity.id
_entity.type
_entity.pdbx_description
1 polymer ?
#
loop_
_entity_poly.entity_id
_entity_poly.type
_entity_poly.pdbx_seq_one_letter_code
_entity_poly.pdbx_strand_id
1 'polypeptide(L)'
;MRVREEVIKQDATASTTICFRKSQKGKLQLSHDGYYYCMEKRIQRKEYWRCIYYTTKIKCHGRLHRDDSKVRYMGAHNHAPKLFKRADYKRLSEIVGLSAEDQPTTGKTHT
;
A
#
# COMPACT_ATOMS: atom_id res chain seq x y z
N MET A 1 33.99 -34.72 10.93
CA MET A 1 33.80 -33.26 11.07
C MET A 1 32.38 -32.95 10.58
N ARG A 2 31.43 -32.68 11.48
CA ARG A 2 30.04 -32.34 11.11
C ARG A 2 29.88 -30.84 11.30
N VAL A 3 29.79 -30.11 10.20
CA VAL A 3 29.51 -28.67 10.19
C VAL A 3 28.12 -28.44 10.77
N ARG A 4 28.02 -27.57 11.78
CA ARG A 4 26.76 -27.15 12.40
C ARG A 4 26.18 -26.04 11.54
N GLU A 5 25.11 -26.34 10.80
CA GLU A 5 24.30 -25.32 10.14
C GLU A 5 23.49 -24.56 11.21
N GLU A 6 23.87 -23.31 11.41
CA GLU A 6 23.17 -22.38 12.30
C GLU A 6 21.88 -21.93 11.62
N VAL A 7 20.76 -22.50 12.08
CA VAL A 7 19.41 -22.13 11.66
C VAL A 7 19.13 -20.70 12.14
N ILE A 8 19.23 -19.75 11.21
CA ILE A 8 18.82 -18.36 11.41
C ILE A 8 17.30 -18.35 11.70
N LYS A 9 16.94 -18.10 12.95
CA LYS A 9 15.56 -17.85 13.38
C LYS A 9 15.12 -16.51 12.79
N GLN A 10 14.38 -16.56 11.68
CA GLN A 10 13.73 -15.38 11.13
C GLN A 10 12.48 -15.10 11.95
N ASP A 11 12.54 -14.03 12.74
CA ASP A 11 11.37 -13.43 13.38
C ASP A 11 10.35 -13.03 12.30
N ALA A 12 9.15 -13.58 12.43
CA ALA A 12 8.03 -13.36 11.54
C ALA A 12 7.43 -11.95 11.74
N THR A 13 8.09 -10.91 11.22
CA THR A 13 7.37 -9.70 10.83
C THR A 13 6.88 -9.93 9.41
N ALA A 14 5.59 -10.19 9.24
CA ALA A 14 4.93 -10.33 7.93
C ALA A 14 5.35 -9.18 7.00
N SER A 15 6.32 -9.45 6.13
CA SER A 15 6.90 -8.46 5.23
C SER A 15 5.96 -8.27 4.05
N THR A 16 4.92 -7.45 4.24
CA THR A 16 4.03 -7.05 3.14
C THR A 16 4.91 -6.42 2.06
N THR A 17 5.11 -7.16 0.97
CA THR A 17 6.13 -6.82 -0.03
C THR A 17 5.66 -5.61 -0.84
N ILE A 18 6.52 -4.60 -0.95
CA ILE A 18 6.29 -3.45 -1.82
C ILE A 18 6.83 -3.79 -3.20
N CYS A 19 6.04 -3.56 -4.24
CA CYS A 19 6.51 -3.69 -5.62
C CYS A 19 6.28 -2.39 -6.39
N PHE A 20 7.24 -2.03 -7.23
CA PHE A 20 7.20 -0.82 -8.04
C PHE A 20 6.89 -1.14 -9.50
N ARG A 21 6.04 -0.34 -10.11
CA ARG A 21 5.64 -0.49 -11.52
C ARG A 21 5.58 0.88 -12.19
N LYS A 22 5.79 0.91 -13.51
CA LYS A 22 5.47 2.08 -14.33
C LYS A 22 4.04 1.97 -14.90
N SER A 23 3.28 3.05 -14.80
CA SER A 23 2.01 3.22 -15.51
C SER A 23 2.24 3.27 -17.02
N GLN A 24 1.20 3.06 -17.83
CA GLN A 24 1.27 3.26 -19.30
C GLN A 24 1.73 4.68 -19.67
N LYS A 25 1.45 5.67 -18.83
CA LYS A 25 1.91 7.07 -19.00
C LYS A 25 3.29 7.35 -18.37
N GLY A 26 4.05 6.31 -18.04
CA GLY A 26 5.41 6.42 -17.49
C GLY A 26 5.50 6.78 -15.99
N LYS A 27 4.39 7.08 -15.31
CA LYS A 27 4.41 7.44 -13.88
C LYS A 27 4.73 6.22 -12.99
N LEU A 28 5.60 6.41 -12.00
CA LEU A 28 5.92 5.38 -11.00
C LEU A 28 4.73 5.14 -10.07
N GLN A 29 4.41 3.88 -9.85
CA GLN A 29 3.35 3.42 -8.97
C GLN A 29 3.90 2.39 -7.99
N LEU A 30 3.46 2.53 -6.75
CA LEU A 30 3.75 1.61 -5.67
C LEU A 30 2.56 0.68 -5.52
N SER A 31 2.83 -0.62 -5.44
CA SER A 31 1.83 -1.64 -5.13
C SER A 31 2.15 -2.27 -3.79
N HIS A 32 1.13 -2.36 -2.94
CA HIS A 32 1.24 -2.88 -1.59
C HIS A 32 -0.13 -3.33 -1.11
N ASP A 33 -0.21 -4.53 -0.52
CA ASP A 33 -1.46 -5.10 0.00
C ASP A 33 -2.60 -5.17 -1.05
N GLY A 34 -2.24 -5.34 -2.32
CA GLY A 34 -3.18 -5.32 -3.44
C GLY A 34 -3.68 -3.92 -3.83
N TYR A 35 -3.33 -2.87 -3.09
CA TYR A 35 -3.62 -1.48 -3.44
C TYR A 35 -2.52 -0.87 -4.29
N TYR A 36 -2.90 0.11 -5.11
CA TYR A 36 -1.99 0.86 -5.96
C TYR A 36 -1.95 2.33 -5.55
N TYR A 37 -0.75 2.88 -5.52
CA TYR A 37 -0.49 4.24 -5.09
C TYR A 37 0.38 4.99 -6.09
N CYS A 38 0.16 6.29 -6.19
CA CYS A 38 1.02 7.24 -6.90
C CYS A 38 1.79 8.07 -5.88
N MET A 39 3.03 8.42 -6.21
CA MET A 39 3.83 9.32 -5.37
C MET A 39 3.16 10.68 -5.30
N GLU A 40 2.98 11.18 -4.08
CA GLU A 40 2.46 12.52 -3.82
C GLU A 40 3.60 13.51 -3.65
N LYS A 41 4.50 13.22 -2.71
CA LYS A 41 5.66 14.05 -2.40
C LYS A 41 6.72 13.22 -1.67
N ARG A 42 7.97 13.70 -1.73
CA ARG A 42 9.08 13.17 -0.93
C ARG A 42 9.62 14.29 -0.06
N ILE A 43 9.69 14.06 1.25
CA ILE A 43 10.19 15.02 2.23
C ILE A 43 11.28 14.32 3.02
N GLN A 44 12.51 14.84 2.96
CA GLN A 44 13.69 14.23 3.59
C GLN A 44 13.84 12.75 3.16
N ARG A 45 13.69 11.81 4.12
CA ARG A 45 13.73 10.34 3.90
C ARG A 45 12.35 9.69 3.83
N LYS A 46 11.28 10.49 3.84
CA LYS A 46 9.88 10.03 3.81
C LYS A 46 9.29 10.18 2.42
N GLU A 47 8.69 9.12 1.91
CA GLU A 47 7.93 9.14 0.67
C GLU A 47 6.44 9.03 0.98
N TYR A 48 5.65 10.00 0.55
CA TYR A 48 4.21 10.02 0.72
C TYR A 48 3.54 9.54 -0.55
N TRP A 49 2.61 8.60 -0.41
CA TRP A 49 1.91 7.96 -1.50
C TRP A 49 0.40 8.04 -1.27
N ARG A 50 -0.34 8.30 -2.34
CA ARG A 50 -1.81 8.35 -2.33
C ARG A 50 -2.38 7.30 -3.28
N CYS A 51 -3.56 6.80 -2.98
CA CYS A 51 -4.26 5.86 -3.85
C CYS A 51 -4.41 6.42 -5.29
N ILE A 52 -4.29 5.55 -6.29
CA ILE A 52 -4.53 5.91 -7.70
C ILE A 52 -5.94 6.45 -7.95
N TYR A 53 -6.91 6.08 -7.11
CA TYR A 53 -8.30 6.47 -7.21
C TYR A 53 -8.64 7.78 -6.48
N TYR A 54 -7.67 8.44 -5.86
CA TYR A 54 -7.86 9.67 -5.07
C TYR A 54 -8.59 10.79 -5.81
N THR A 55 -8.21 11.08 -7.06
CA THR A 55 -8.84 12.15 -7.85
C THR A 55 -10.04 11.67 -8.68
N THR A 56 -10.27 10.37 -8.75
CA THR A 56 -11.28 9.75 -9.62
C THR A 56 -12.69 9.84 -9.04
N LYS A 57 -13.69 9.24 -9.70
CA LYS A 57 -15.07 9.16 -9.19
C LYS A 57 -15.18 8.38 -7.86
N ILE A 58 -14.25 7.46 -7.58
CA ILE A 58 -14.19 6.67 -6.34
C ILE A 58 -13.77 7.52 -5.13
N LYS A 59 -13.01 8.61 -5.36
CA LYS A 59 -12.51 9.52 -4.30
C LYS A 59 -11.89 8.78 -3.10
N CYS A 60 -11.02 7.82 -3.37
CA CYS A 60 -10.38 7.05 -2.30
C CYS A 60 -9.32 7.86 -1.55
N HIS A 61 -9.47 8.00 -0.23
CA HIS A 61 -8.53 8.71 0.64
C HIS A 61 -7.40 7.84 1.20
N GLY A 62 -7.27 6.59 0.72
CA GLY A 62 -6.19 5.69 1.09
C GLY A 62 -4.81 6.30 0.82
N ARG A 63 -3.99 6.35 1.88
CA ARG A 63 -2.63 6.92 1.86
C ARG A 63 -1.69 6.04 2.64
N LEU A 64 -0.43 6.07 2.25
CA LEU A 64 0.66 5.51 3.04
C LEU A 64 1.88 6.42 2.97
N HIS A 65 2.76 6.28 3.95
CA HIS A 65 4.13 6.78 3.85
C HIS A 65 5.13 5.65 4.01
N ARG A 66 6.25 5.79 3.31
CA ARG A 66 7.39 4.90 3.39
C ARG A 66 8.57 5.66 3.99
N ASP A 67 9.17 5.08 5.01
CA ASP A 67 10.27 5.62 5.79
C ASP A 67 11.41 4.59 5.79
N ASP A 68 12.45 4.82 4.99
CA ASP A 68 13.66 3.98 4.85
C ASP A 68 13.37 2.50 4.48
N SER A 69 12.81 1.73 5.42
CA SER A 69 12.42 0.33 5.30
C SER A 69 11.02 0.02 5.86
N LYS A 70 10.31 1.01 6.43
CA LYS A 70 8.99 0.84 7.06
C LYS A 70 7.88 1.45 6.21
N VAL A 71 6.74 0.77 6.13
CA VAL A 71 5.50 1.30 5.55
C VAL A 71 4.52 1.58 6.67
N ARG A 72 3.83 2.72 6.58
CA ARG A 72 2.75 3.08 7.49
C ARG A 72 1.57 3.60 6.69
N TYR A 73 0.39 3.12 7.03
CA TYR A 73 -0.86 3.54 6.42
C TYR A 73 -1.41 4.76 7.16
N MET A 74 -1.99 5.70 6.43
CA MET A 74 -2.57 6.94 6.98
C MET A 74 -4.03 7.15 6.57
N GLY A 75 -4.62 6.23 5.82
CA GLY A 75 -6.01 6.33 5.40
C GLY A 75 -6.54 5.01 4.92
N ALA A 76 -7.79 4.71 5.29
CA ALA A 76 -8.49 3.54 4.80
C ALA A 76 -8.78 3.68 3.30
N HIS A 77 -8.74 2.56 2.61
CA HIS A 77 -9.34 2.48 1.29
C HIS A 77 -10.86 2.39 1.44
N ASN A 78 -11.58 2.80 0.40
CA ASN A 78 -13.03 2.66 0.30
C ASN A 78 -13.40 1.74 -0.88
N HIS A 79 -12.46 0.89 -1.31
CA HIS A 79 -12.60 0.07 -2.50
C HIS A 79 -11.84 -1.25 -2.40
N ALA A 80 -12.22 -2.20 -3.27
CA ALA A 80 -11.56 -3.49 -3.34
C ALA A 80 -10.09 -3.40 -3.81
N PRO A 81 -9.20 -4.25 -3.27
CA PRO A 81 -7.83 -4.36 -3.75
C PRO A 81 -7.79 -4.98 -5.17
N LYS A 82 -6.65 -4.83 -5.85
CA LYS A 82 -6.32 -5.39 -7.18
C LYS A 82 -7.10 -4.80 -8.37
N LEU A 83 -7.71 -3.63 -8.18
CA LEU A 83 -8.36 -2.87 -9.24
C LEU A 83 -7.40 -1.80 -9.78
N PHE A 84 -7.19 -1.76 -11.10
CA PHE A 84 -6.11 -0.98 -11.72
C PHE A 84 -6.33 -0.62 -13.19
N LYS A 85 -7.24 -1.30 -13.90
CA LYS A 85 -7.48 -1.12 -15.32
C LYS A 85 -8.48 0.01 -15.54
N ARG A 86 -8.34 0.70 -16.68
CA ARG A 86 -9.33 1.68 -17.14
C ARG A 86 -10.72 1.07 -17.33
N ALA A 87 -10.80 -0.24 -17.58
CA ALA A 87 -12.06 -0.97 -17.62
C ALA A 87 -12.78 -1.01 -16.26
N ASP A 88 -12.05 -0.92 -15.15
CA ASP A 88 -12.63 -0.96 -13.81
C ASP A 88 -13.51 0.29 -13.56
N TYR A 89 -13.26 1.43 -14.23
CA TYR A 89 -14.16 2.59 -14.18
C TYR A 89 -15.57 2.30 -14.73
N LYS A 90 -15.79 1.20 -15.45
CA LYS A 90 -17.13 0.80 -15.90
C LYS A 90 -17.91 0.03 -14.82
N ARG A 91 -17.22 -0.46 -13.79
CA ARG A 91 -17.73 -1.30 -12.69
C ARG A 91 -17.75 -0.55 -11.35
N LEU A 92 -17.81 0.78 -11.37
CA LEU A 92 -17.66 1.63 -10.17
C LEU A 92 -18.54 1.21 -8.97
N SER A 93 -19.76 0.73 -9.23
CA SER A 93 -20.69 0.22 -8.21
C SER A 93 -20.21 -1.02 -7.46
N GLU A 94 -19.36 -1.84 -8.09
CA GLU A 94 -18.81 -3.08 -7.52
C GLU A 94 -17.48 -2.83 -6.80
N ILE A 95 -16.90 -1.65 -7.01
CA ILE A 95 -15.56 -1.29 -6.55
C ILE A 95 -15.62 -0.62 -5.19
N VAL A 96 -16.60 0.26 -4.98
CA VAL A 96 -16.76 1.05 -3.75
C VAL A 96 -17.46 0.21 -2.68
N GLY A 97 -16.91 0.20 -1.46
CA GLY A 97 -17.55 -0.44 -0.28
C GLY A 97 -17.01 -1.83 0.11
N LEU A 98 -16.07 -2.40 -0.65
CA LEU A 98 -15.44 -3.70 -0.35
C LEU A 98 -13.98 -3.51 0.10
N SER A 99 -13.75 -2.75 1.17
CA SER A 99 -12.39 -2.66 1.74
C SER A 99 -12.05 -3.95 2.46
N ALA A 100 -10.84 -4.47 2.24
CA ALA A 100 -10.35 -5.63 2.98
C ALA A 100 -10.12 -5.22 4.44
N GLU A 101 -10.90 -5.80 5.35
CA GLU A 101 -10.72 -5.67 6.80
C GLU A 101 -9.56 -6.56 7.23
N ASP A 102 -8.45 -5.94 7.62
CA ASP A 102 -7.91 -5.93 8.99
C ASP A 102 -6.46 -5.45 8.90
N GLN A 103 -6.22 -4.21 9.35
CA GLN A 103 -4.86 -3.76 9.60
C GLN A 103 -4.78 -3.16 11.00
N PRO A 104 -3.79 -3.57 11.81
CA PRO A 104 -3.68 -3.18 13.19
C PRO A 104 -3.48 -1.67 13.30
N THR A 105 -4.44 -1.01 13.93
CA THR A 105 -4.32 0.39 14.33
C THR A 105 -3.19 0.48 15.33
N THR A 106 -2.02 0.99 14.90
CA THR A 106 -0.94 1.28 15.84
C THR A 106 -1.44 2.35 16.80
N GLY A 107 -1.67 1.94 18.04
CA GLY A 107 -2.21 2.75 19.11
C GLY A 107 -1.45 4.06 19.24
N LYS A 108 -2.22 5.15 19.21
CA LYS A 108 -1.76 6.44 19.71
C LYS A 108 -1.75 6.33 21.23
N THR A 109 -0.58 6.22 21.83
CA THR A 109 -0.42 6.45 23.26
C THR A 109 -0.74 7.91 23.53
N HIS A 110 -1.87 8.14 24.20
CA HIS A 110 -2.25 9.44 24.75
C HIS A 110 -1.53 9.58 26.09
N THR A 111 -0.78 10.66 26.27
CA THR A 111 -0.38 11.13 27.61
C THR A 111 -1.54 11.88 28.23
#